data_AF-A0A2V6YM41-F1
#
_entry.id   AF-A0A2V6YM41-F1
#
_cell.length_a   1.000
_cell.length_b   1.000
_cell.length_c   1.000
_cell.angle_alpha   90.00
_cell.angle_beta   90.00
_cell.angle_gamma   90.00
#
_symmetry.space_group_name_H-M   'P 1'
#
loop_
_entity.id
_entity.type
_entity.pdbx_description
1 polymer ?
#
loop_
_entity_poly.entity_id
_entity_poly.type
_entity_poly.pdbx_seq_one_letter_code
_entity_poly.pdbx_strand_id
1 'polypeptide(L)'
;MCDRRRAPAPNPRPRWGRLYAILTLAAAALALVELRVEMSSLRIALGAAVVAGVWGALAAWLRANRVALHLEAWCDCGSQALTARVVTSRPARWPRPVDANAIDALVEDGATLPM
;
A
#
# COMPACT_ATOMS: atom_id res chain seq x y z
N MET A 1 -13.95 -13.83 -19.94
CA MET A 1 -13.19 -12.64 -20.37
C MET A 1 -12.20 -12.31 -19.26
N CYS A 2 -10.95 -12.76 -19.39
CA CYS A 2 -9.94 -12.52 -18.37
C CYS A 2 -9.33 -11.14 -18.59
N ASP A 3 -9.46 -10.27 -17.60
CA ASP A 3 -8.96 -8.90 -17.64
C ASP A 3 -7.43 -8.91 -17.50
N ARG A 4 -6.72 -8.98 -18.64
CA ARG A 4 -5.24 -8.97 -18.73
C ARG A 4 -4.62 -7.60 -18.39
N ARG A 5 -5.39 -6.61 -17.94
CA ARG A 5 -4.95 -5.21 -17.85
C ARG A 5 -4.28 -4.78 -16.55
N ARG A 6 -4.17 -5.64 -15.54
CA ARG A 6 -3.29 -5.35 -14.39
C ARG A 6 -2.00 -6.13 -14.56
N ALA A 7 -1.02 -5.50 -15.18
CA ALA A 7 0.37 -5.87 -14.91
C ALA A 7 0.50 -5.96 -13.37
N PRO A 8 1.06 -7.06 -12.82
CA PRO A 8 1.25 -7.16 -11.38
C PRO A 8 2.06 -5.93 -10.97
N ALA A 9 1.44 -5.07 -10.16
CA ALA A 9 2.14 -3.91 -9.61
C ALA A 9 3.45 -4.44 -8.99
N PRO A 10 4.60 -3.80 -9.27
CA PRO A 10 5.87 -4.27 -8.75
C PRO A 10 5.72 -4.45 -7.24
N ASN A 11 5.97 -5.68 -6.78
CA ASN A 11 5.75 -6.07 -5.39
C ASN A 11 6.49 -5.04 -4.51
N PRO A 12 5.79 -4.24 -3.68
CA PRO A 12 6.40 -3.14 -2.97
C PRO A 12 7.35 -3.74 -1.93
N ARG A 13 8.64 -3.83 -2.27
CA ARG A 13 9.67 -4.30 -1.35
C ARG A 13 10.11 -3.14 -0.47
N PRO A 14 10.29 -3.36 0.85
CA PRO A 14 10.79 -2.32 1.72
C PRO A 14 12.19 -1.89 1.28
N ARG A 15 12.42 -0.57 1.25
CA ARG A 15 13.72 0.01 0.87
C ARG A 15 14.68 0.00 2.05
N TRP A 16 15.10 -1.20 2.48
CA TRP A 16 16.02 -1.42 3.60
C TRP A 16 17.34 -0.65 3.45
N GLY A 17 17.89 -0.58 2.24
CA GLY A 17 19.11 0.18 1.97
C GLY A 17 19.02 1.66 2.36
N ARG A 18 17.86 2.30 2.20
CA ARG A 18 17.67 3.70 2.59
C ARG A 18 17.63 3.87 4.12
N LEU A 19 17.09 2.88 4.85
CA LEU A 19 17.11 2.89 6.31
C LEU A 19 18.54 2.76 6.82
N TYR A 20 19.32 1.81 6.28
CA TYR A 20 20.73 1.66 6.64
C TYR A 20 21.56 2.91 6.32
N ALA A 21 21.31 3.55 5.17
CA ALA A 21 21.95 4.82 4.83
C ALA A 21 21.61 5.93 5.84
N ILE A 22 20.34 6.06 6.26
CA ILE A 22 19.94 7.04 7.28
C ILE A 22 20.65 6.77 8.60
N LEU A 23 20.69 5.52 9.07
CA LEU A 23 21.32 5.15 10.34
C LEU A 23 22.84 5.36 10.33
N THR A 24 23.50 4.99 9.22
CA THR A 24 24.96 5.19 9.07
C THR A 24 25.32 6.67 8.99
N LEU A 25 24.54 7.47 8.24
CA LEU A 25 24.72 8.92 8.20
C LEU A 25 24.46 9.57 9.56
N ALA A 26 23.44 9.12 10.31
CA ALA A 26 23.16 9.60 11.65
C ALA A 26 24.34 9.34 12.60
N ALA A 27 24.87 8.11 12.59
CA ALA A 27 26.03 7.74 13.39
C ALA A 27 27.27 8.56 13.01
N ALA A 28 27.53 8.73 11.72
CA ALA A 28 28.65 9.55 11.23
C ALA A 28 28.49 11.02 11.63
N ALA A 29 27.28 11.59 11.52
CA ALA A 29 27.01 12.97 11.90
C ALA A 29 27.21 13.20 13.40
N LEU A 30 26.69 12.29 14.25
CA LEU A 30 26.91 12.35 15.71
C LEU A 30 28.40 12.23 16.06
N ALA A 31 29.12 11.28 15.45
CA ALA A 31 30.55 11.13 15.66
C ALA A 31 31.32 12.40 15.28
N LEU A 32 30.97 13.05 14.17
CA LEU A 32 31.58 14.32 13.77
C LEU A 32 31.29 15.44 14.77
N VAL A 33 30.06 15.55 15.28
CA VAL A 33 29.69 16.54 16.29
C VAL A 33 30.51 16.35 17.58
N GLU A 34 30.60 15.11 18.07
CA GLU A 34 31.36 14.81 19.29
C GLU A 34 32.87 15.05 19.14
N LEU A 35 33.44 14.68 17.98
CA LEU A 35 34.88 14.79 17.73
C LEU A 35 35.35 16.20 17.37
N ARG A 36 34.46 17.06 16.84
CA ARG A 36 34.86 18.35 16.26
C ARG A 36 34.38 19.57 17.03
N VAL A 37 33.38 19.44 17.89
CA VAL A 37 32.72 20.60 18.52
C VAL A 37 33.05 20.67 20.01
N GLU A 38 34.02 21.45 20.41
CA GLU A 38 34.39 21.61 21.84
C GLU A 38 33.38 22.46 22.63
N MET A 39 32.64 23.34 21.95
CA MET A 39 31.68 24.25 22.58
C MET A 39 30.37 23.54 22.94
N SER A 40 30.05 23.49 24.24
CA SER A 40 28.93 22.69 24.75
C SER A 40 27.57 23.07 24.18
N SER A 41 27.26 24.36 24.04
CA SER A 41 26.00 24.85 23.50
C SER A 41 25.82 24.51 22.02
N LEU A 42 26.87 24.66 21.21
CA LEU A 42 26.88 24.31 19.79
C LEU A 42 26.73 22.79 19.61
N ARG A 43 27.40 21.99 20.44
CA ARG A 43 27.31 20.52 20.43
C ARG A 43 25.88 20.06 20.71
N ILE A 44 25.22 20.64 21.71
CA ILE A 44 23.82 20.33 22.06
C ILE A 44 22.89 20.70 20.91
N ALA A 45 23.04 21.90 20.34
CA ALA A 45 22.20 22.36 19.23
C ALA A 45 22.34 21.46 17.98
N LEU A 46 23.56 21.10 17.61
CA LEU A 46 23.84 20.21 16.49
C LEU A 46 23.33 18.78 16.76
N GLY A 47 23.56 18.25 17.96
CA GLY A 47 23.03 16.95 18.37
C GLY A 47 21.50 16.91 18.28
N ALA A 48 20.81 17.93 18.79
CA ALA A 48 19.36 18.05 18.70
C ALA A 48 18.88 18.12 17.24
N ALA A 49 19.58 18.89 16.38
CA ALA A 49 19.27 18.98 14.96
C ALA A 49 19.43 17.63 14.24
N VAL A 50 20.51 16.89 14.53
CA VAL A 50 20.73 15.55 13.99
C VAL A 50 19.61 14.60 14.42
N VAL A 51 19.26 14.58 15.70
CA VAL A 51 18.16 13.74 16.21
C VAL A 51 16.84 14.08 15.52
N ALA A 52 16.48 15.36 15.42
CA ALA A 52 15.26 15.79 14.73
C ALA A 52 15.26 15.37 13.24
N GLY A 53 16.39 15.52 12.55
CA GLY A 53 16.57 15.07 11.17
C GLY A 53 16.38 13.56 10.99
N VAL A 54 16.95 12.76 11.90
CA VAL A 54 16.81 11.29 11.90
C VAL A 54 15.35 10.89 12.10
N TRP A 55 14.66 11.49 13.08
CA TRP A 55 13.23 11.23 13.31
C TRP A 55 12.38 11.57 12.08
N GLY A 56 12.64 12.72 11.44
CA GLY A 56 11.96 13.10 10.21
C GLY A 56 12.22 12.12 9.06
N ALA A 57 13.48 11.69 8.89
CA ALA A 57 13.87 10.74 7.85
C ALA A 57 13.25 9.35 8.08
N LEU A 58 13.22 8.86 9.32
CA LEU A 58 12.56 7.61 9.70
C LEU A 58 11.05 7.69 9.49
N ALA A 59 10.40 8.80 9.89
CA ALA A 59 8.97 9.00 9.65
C ALA A 59 8.64 9.04 8.15
N ALA A 60 9.45 9.72 7.34
CA ALA A 60 9.30 9.73 5.89
C ALA A 60 9.53 8.35 5.28
N TRP A 61 10.52 7.60 5.76
CA TRP A 61 10.77 6.22 5.34
C TRP A 61 9.58 5.31 5.69
N LEU A 62 9.04 5.39 6.90
CA LEU A 62 7.86 4.63 7.33
C LEU A 62 6.65 4.94 6.45
N ARG A 63 6.38 6.22 6.17
CA ARG A 63 5.27 6.60 5.28
C ARG A 63 5.44 6.04 3.87
N ALA A 64 6.66 6.11 3.33
CA ALA A 64 6.97 5.60 1.99
C ALA A 64 6.92 4.07 1.89
N ASN A 65 7.17 3.35 2.99
CA ASN A 65 7.21 1.88 3.01
C ASN A 65 6.00 1.25 3.72
N ARG A 66 4.99 2.03 4.14
CA ARG A 66 3.85 1.53 4.94
C ARG A 66 3.12 0.37 4.28
N VAL A 67 2.89 0.44 2.97
CA VAL A 67 2.20 -0.62 2.21
C VAL A 67 3.07 -1.87 2.09
N ALA A 68 4.39 -1.70 1.85
CA ALA A 68 5.35 -2.80 1.81
C ALA A 68 5.42 -3.54 3.15
N LEU A 69 5.55 -2.80 4.26
CA LEU A 69 5.62 -3.35 5.61
C LEU A 69 4.32 -4.04 6.02
N HIS A 70 3.17 -3.48 5.64
CA HIS A 70 1.89 -4.12 5.91
C HIS A 70 1.73 -5.44 5.14
N LEU A 71 2.17 -5.47 3.88
CA LEU A 71 2.13 -6.68 3.06
C LEU A 71 3.09 -7.75 3.60
N GLU A 72 4.29 -7.36 4.03
CA GLU A 72 5.28 -8.26 4.66
C GLU A 72 4.72 -8.85 5.96
N ALA A 73 4.17 -8.01 6.85
CA ALA A 73 3.49 -8.46 8.07
C ALA A 73 2.28 -9.37 7.78
N TRP A 74 1.54 -9.09 6.71
CA TRP A 74 0.42 -9.92 6.29
C TRP A 74 0.87 -11.26 5.69
N CYS A 75 2.00 -11.32 4.99
CA CYS A 75 2.56 -12.58 4.49
C CYS A 75 3.04 -13.49 5.64
N ASP A 76 3.68 -12.92 6.66
CA ASP A 76 4.15 -13.66 7.83
C ASP A 76 2.98 -14.26 8.63
N CYS A 77 1.90 -13.51 8.86
CA CYS A 77 0.74 -13.99 9.61
C CYS A 77 -0.30 -14.73 8.76
N GLY A 78 -0.52 -14.29 7.53
CA GLY A 78 -1.60 -14.76 6.64
C GLY A 78 -1.30 -16.13 6.03
N SER A 79 -0.03 -16.47 5.81
CA SER A 79 0.36 -17.80 5.33
C SER A 79 -0.04 -18.92 6.29
N GLN A 80 -0.13 -18.62 7.60
CA GLN A 80 -0.55 -19.58 8.62
C GLN A 80 -2.07 -19.67 8.79
N ALA A 81 -2.82 -18.64 8.38
CA ALA A 81 -4.26 -18.52 8.67
C ALA A 81 -5.18 -18.62 7.43
N LEU A 82 -4.62 -18.64 6.22
CA LEU A 82 -5.41 -18.71 4.98
C LEU A 82 -5.83 -20.14 4.67
N THR A 83 -7.05 -20.50 5.05
CA THR A 83 -7.75 -21.67 4.50
C THR A 83 -8.47 -21.27 3.21
N ALA A 84 -7.81 -21.48 2.07
CA ALA A 84 -8.45 -21.29 0.77
C ALA A 84 -9.41 -22.46 0.50
N ARG A 85 -10.72 -22.21 0.59
CA ARG A 85 -11.72 -23.16 0.11
C ARG A 85 -12.00 -22.89 -1.36
N VAL A 86 -11.65 -23.84 -2.22
CA VAL A 86 -12.08 -23.81 -3.62
C VAL A 86 -13.60 -23.98 -3.64
N VAL A 87 -14.31 -22.87 -3.86
CA VAL A 87 -15.73 -22.94 -4.20
C VAL A 87 -15.79 -23.22 -5.69
N THR A 88 -16.16 -24.45 -6.05
CA THR A 88 -16.50 -24.77 -7.43
C THR A 88 -17.78 -24.00 -7.77
N SER A 89 -17.65 -22.85 -8.40
CA SER A 89 -18.80 -22.19 -9.00
C SER A 89 -19.29 -23.11 -10.12
N ARG A 90 -20.53 -23.59 -10.00
CA ARG A 90 -21.23 -24.14 -11.16
C ARG A 90 -21.21 -23.06 -12.24
N PRO A 91 -20.96 -23.40 -13.51
CA PRO A 91 -21.03 -22.43 -14.59
C PRO A 91 -22.37 -21.72 -14.46
N ALA A 92 -22.33 -20.39 -14.35
CA ALA A 92 -23.54 -19.58 -14.35
C ALA A 92 -24.30 -19.99 -15.62
N ARG A 93 -25.47 -20.59 -15.43
CA ARG A 93 -26.43 -20.72 -16.52
C ARG A 93 -26.80 -19.28 -16.82
N TRP A 94 -26.12 -18.69 -17.80
CA TRP A 94 -26.41 -17.34 -18.25
C TRP A 94 -27.93 -17.21 -18.37
N PRO A 95 -28.54 -16.16 -17.78
CA PRO A 95 -29.92 -15.84 -18.09
C PRO A 95 -30.03 -15.85 -19.61
N ARG A 96 -31.01 -16.60 -20.14
CA ARG A 96 -31.29 -16.55 -21.58
C ARG A 96 -31.38 -15.07 -21.98
N PRO A 97 -30.81 -14.68 -23.13
CA PRO A 97 -30.98 -13.31 -23.60
C PRO A 97 -32.47 -12.99 -23.52
N VAL A 98 -32.81 -11.95 -22.76
CA VAL A 98 -34.16 -11.42 -22.75
C VAL A 98 -34.45 -11.04 -24.19
N ASP A 99 -35.46 -11.67 -24.74
CA ASP A 99 -35.97 -11.40 -26.08
C ASP A 99 -36.32 -9.91 -26.16
N ALA A 100 -35.69 -9.20 -27.09
CA ALA A 100 -35.92 -7.78 -27.30
C ALA A 100 -37.42 -7.47 -27.49
N ASN A 101 -38.15 -8.41 -28.10
CA ASN A 101 -39.59 -8.33 -28.31
C ASN A 101 -40.40 -8.34 -26.99
N ALA A 102 -39.91 -8.99 -25.93
CA ALA A 102 -40.56 -8.96 -24.62
C ALA A 102 -40.33 -7.62 -23.89
N ILE A 103 -39.21 -6.95 -24.17
CA ILE A 103 -38.95 -5.61 -23.64
C ILE A 103 -39.85 -4.59 -24.34
N ASP A 104 -40.01 -4.69 -25.66
CA ASP A 104 -40.87 -3.78 -26.43
C ASP A 104 -42.36 -3.92 -26.03
N ALA A 105 -42.83 -5.14 -25.78
CA ALA A 105 -44.19 -5.38 -25.30
C ALA A 105 -44.46 -4.77 -23.91
N LEU A 106 -43.49 -4.84 -23.00
CA LEU A 106 -43.61 -4.23 -21.66
C LEU A 106 -43.56 -2.69 -21.71
N VAL A 107 -42.87 -2.11 -22.71
CA VAL A 107 -42.83 -0.67 -22.95
C VAL A 107 -44.15 -0.17 -23.53
N GLU A 108 -44.77 -0.91 -24.46
CA GLU A 108 -46.09 -0.56 -24.97
C GLU A 108 -47.19 -0.66 -23.90
N ASP A 109 -47.20 -1.73 -23.09
CA ASP A 109 -48.19 -1.88 -22.00
C ASP A 109 -48.07 -0.76 -20.95
N GLY A 110 -46.84 -0.28 -20.68
CA GLY A 110 -46.58 0.84 -19.77
C GLY A 110 -46.97 2.22 -20.33
N ALA A 111 -47.12 2.36 -21.64
CA ALA A 111 -47.51 3.61 -22.30
C ALA A 111 -49.04 3.84 -22.34
N THR A 112 -49.84 2.83 -21.96
CA THR A 112 -51.30 2.85 -21.99
C THR A 112 -52.00 3.18 -20.67
N LEU A 113 -51.34 3.83 -19.71
CA LEU A 113 -52.05 4.37 -18.55
C LEU A 113 -52.77 5.67 -18.93
N PRO A 114 -54.13 5.70 -18.96
CA PRO A 114 -54.87 6.93 -19.17
C PRO A 114 -54.70 7.86 -17.96
N MET A 115 -54.47 9.15 -18.23
CA MET A 115 -54.65 10.25 -17.27
C MET A 115 -56.09 10.32 -16.77
#